data_AF-A0A924YXW8-F1
#
_entry.id   AF-A0A924YXW8-F1
#
_cell.length_a   1.000
_cell.length_b   1.000
_cell.length_c   1.000
_cell.angle_alpha   90.00
_cell.angle_beta   90.00
_cell.angle_gamma   90.00
#
_symmetry.space_group_name_H-M   'P 1'
#
loop_
_entity.id
_entity.type
_entity.pdbx_description
1 polymer ?
#
loop_
_entity_poly.entity_id
_entity_poly.type
_entity_poly.pdbx_seq_one_letter_code
_entity_poly.pdbx_strand_id
1 'polypeptide(L)'
;MRRVNTIVAGMLLGIGLPISLVCVLDLIQGNLNDSVQSDMITALIFLGLLPLAIGSWLAFNNTRQSKKSERDRLQRVFFNLLRDGDGNINVLRFSMEANISGAEAKIYLDERAKEFNAAFNVSEEGRVFYYFDGEFKTPILNSIAGEETYDVVLEYVPPRTRQDVMRVIQQLTGLDEKPVKRVIKGSRASPIMIAENVTRSTADQFRRQLEAVGASVLIVLR
;
A
#
# COMPACT_ATOMS: atom_id res chain seq x y z
N MET A 1 0.16 -4.86 -17.49
CA MET A 1 -1.21 -5.44 -17.52
C MET A 1 -2.33 -4.39 -17.66
N ARG A 2 -2.26 -3.22 -17.01
CA ARG A 2 -3.34 -2.20 -17.01
C ARG A 2 -3.78 -1.67 -18.39
N ARG A 3 -2.84 -1.47 -19.34
CA ARG A 3 -3.18 -1.01 -20.71
C ARG A 3 -3.87 -2.06 -21.56
N VAL A 4 -3.52 -3.35 -21.37
CA VAL A 4 -4.11 -4.47 -22.12
C VAL A 4 -5.59 -4.62 -21.76
N ASN A 5 -5.92 -4.56 -20.47
CA ASN A 5 -7.31 -4.68 -20.02
C ASN A 5 -8.19 -3.54 -20.55
N THR A 6 -7.71 -2.30 -20.60
CA THR A 6 -8.49 -1.19 -21.19
C THR A 6 -8.73 -1.37 -22.69
N ILE A 7 -7.74 -1.86 -23.43
CA ILE A 7 -7.86 -2.12 -24.88
C ILE A 7 -8.84 -3.28 -25.15
N VAL A 8 -8.75 -4.35 -24.36
CA VAL A 8 -9.63 -5.51 -24.45
C VAL A 8 -11.08 -5.13 -24.13
N ALA A 9 -11.33 -4.36 -23.06
CA ALA A 9 -12.67 -3.84 -22.76
C ALA A 9 -13.22 -2.97 -23.92
N GLY A 10 -12.38 -2.12 -24.51
CA GLY A 10 -12.76 -1.30 -25.66
C GLY A 10 -13.12 -2.13 -26.91
N MET A 11 -12.34 -3.18 -27.21
CA MET A 11 -12.63 -4.08 -28.33
C MET A 11 -13.91 -4.90 -28.13
N LEU A 12 -14.11 -5.48 -26.94
CA LEU A 12 -15.32 -6.25 -26.63
C LEU A 12 -16.58 -5.38 -26.67
N LEU A 13 -16.54 -4.15 -26.14
CA LEU A 13 -17.67 -3.23 -26.20
C LEU A 13 -17.90 -2.70 -27.63
N GLY A 14 -16.83 -2.42 -28.37
CA GLY A 14 -16.90 -1.90 -29.74
C GLY A 14 -17.48 -2.89 -30.75
N ILE A 15 -17.26 -4.20 -30.55
CA ILE A 15 -17.81 -5.25 -31.41
C ILE A 15 -19.20 -5.70 -30.92
N GLY A 16 -19.39 -5.81 -29.60
CA GLY A 16 -20.65 -6.28 -29.02
C GLY A 16 -21.84 -5.33 -29.19
N LEU A 17 -21.61 -4.01 -29.14
CA LEU A 17 -22.66 -3.00 -29.31
C LEU A 17 -23.34 -3.00 -30.69
N PRO A 18 -22.63 -2.92 -31.83
CA PRO A 18 -23.26 -2.87 -33.14
C PRO A 18 -24.00 -4.18 -33.48
N ILE A 19 -23.45 -5.33 -33.08
CA ILE A 19 -24.05 -6.65 -33.33
C ILE A 19 -25.32 -6.81 -32.49
N SER A 20 -25.27 -6.43 -31.21
CA SER A 20 -26.46 -6.40 -30.36
C SER A 20 -27.53 -5.45 -30.89
N LEU A 21 -27.15 -4.30 -31.46
CA LEU A 21 -28.10 -3.33 -31.99
C LEU A 21 -28.84 -3.87 -33.22
N VAL A 22 -28.13 -4.50 -34.16
CA VAL A 22 -28.74 -5.10 -35.37
C VAL A 22 -29.71 -6.20 -34.97
N CYS A 23 -29.30 -7.12 -34.10
CA CYS A 23 -30.18 -8.20 -33.64
C CYS A 23 -31.44 -7.68 -32.94
N VAL A 24 -31.35 -6.60 -32.15
CA VAL A 24 -32.52 -6.01 -31.47
C VAL A 24 -33.44 -5.31 -32.47
N LEU A 25 -32.90 -4.62 -33.48
CA LEU A 25 -33.70 -3.97 -34.52
C LEU A 25 -34.49 -4.98 -35.36
N ASP A 26 -33.84 -6.07 -35.78
CA ASP A 26 -34.49 -7.15 -36.55
C ASP A 26 -35.59 -7.86 -35.73
N LEU A 27 -35.38 -8.00 -34.41
CA LEU A 27 -36.38 -8.56 -33.49
C LEU A 27 -37.59 -7.63 -33.34
N ILE A 28 -37.39 -6.31 -33.22
CA ILE A 28 -38.46 -5.32 -33.09
C ILE A 28 -39.25 -5.18 -34.40
N GLN A 29 -38.59 -5.32 -35.55
CA GLN A 29 -39.22 -5.24 -36.86
C GLN A 29 -39.99 -6.52 -37.24
N GLY A 30 -39.91 -7.58 -36.44
CA GLY A 30 -40.65 -8.83 -36.67
C GLY A 30 -40.21 -9.57 -37.94
N ASN A 31 -39.00 -9.32 -38.43
CA ASN A 31 -38.46 -9.91 -39.67
C ASN A 31 -37.96 -11.36 -39.47
N LEU A 32 -38.66 -12.14 -38.65
CA LEU A 32 -38.14 -13.40 -38.11
C LEU A 32 -38.70 -14.61 -38.87
N ASN A 33 -37.84 -15.25 -39.67
CA ASN A 33 -38.04 -16.61 -40.14
C ASN A 33 -37.66 -17.60 -39.02
N ASP A 34 -38.47 -18.63 -38.78
CA ASP A 34 -38.28 -19.62 -37.69
C ASP A 34 -36.91 -20.31 -37.71
N SER A 35 -36.31 -20.52 -38.89
CA SER A 35 -34.97 -21.11 -39.02
C SER A 35 -33.84 -20.16 -38.59
N VAL A 36 -34.02 -18.85 -38.81
CA VAL A 36 -33.01 -17.81 -38.55
C VAL A 36 -33.05 -17.35 -37.08
N GLN A 37 -34.17 -17.54 -36.41
CA GLN A 37 -34.38 -17.10 -35.03
C GLN A 37 -33.40 -17.77 -34.03
N SER A 38 -33.10 -19.06 -34.22
CA SER A 38 -32.17 -19.81 -33.34
C SER A 38 -30.71 -19.36 -33.50
N ASP A 39 -30.28 -19.08 -34.73
CA ASP A 39 -28.95 -18.57 -35.03
C ASP A 39 -28.77 -17.14 -34.52
N MET A 40 -29.80 -16.29 -34.65
CA MET A 40 -29.80 -14.93 -34.12
C MET A 40 -29.76 -14.89 -32.60
N ILE A 41 -30.52 -15.75 -31.91
CA ILE A 41 -30.49 -15.84 -30.44
C ILE A 41 -29.10 -16.30 -29.96
N THR A 42 -28.50 -17.27 -30.65
CA THR A 42 -27.15 -17.76 -30.33
C THR A 42 -26.10 -16.66 -30.54
N ALA A 43 -26.18 -15.94 -31.65
CA ALA A 43 -25.30 -14.80 -31.93
C ALA A 43 -25.49 -13.66 -30.91
N LEU A 44 -26.73 -13.36 -30.53
CA LEU A 44 -27.04 -12.32 -29.55
C LEU A 44 -26.44 -12.62 -28.17
N ILE A 45 -26.52 -13.87 -27.71
CA ILE A 45 -25.99 -14.27 -26.40
C ILE A 45 -24.46 -14.29 -26.41
N PHE A 46 -23.86 -14.98 -27.37
CA PHE A 46 -22.40 -15.20 -27.39
C PHE A 46 -21.61 -13.99 -27.86
N LEU A 47 -22.16 -13.20 -28.80
CA LEU A 47 -21.44 -12.10 -29.45
C LEU A 47 -21.96 -10.71 -29.02
N GLY A 48 -23.16 -10.64 -28.45
CA GLY A 48 -23.72 -9.44 -27.84
C GLY A 48 -23.58 -9.43 -26.32
N LEU A 49 -24.37 -10.24 -25.64
CA LEU A 49 -24.61 -10.11 -24.19
C LEU A 49 -23.38 -10.46 -23.33
N LEU A 50 -22.72 -11.59 -23.62
CA LEU A 50 -21.52 -12.03 -22.89
C LEU A 50 -20.36 -11.01 -23.04
N PRO A 51 -20.01 -10.57 -24.26
CA PRO A 51 -18.99 -9.54 -24.47
C PRO A 51 -19.27 -8.23 -23.75
N LEU A 52 -20.52 -7.77 -23.76
CA LEU A 52 -20.93 -6.54 -23.08
C LEU A 52 -20.82 -6.66 -21.55
N ALA A 53 -21.22 -7.79 -20.98
CA ALA A 53 -21.11 -8.04 -19.54
C ALA A 53 -19.64 -8.06 -19.07
N ILE A 54 -18.78 -8.79 -19.78
CA ILE A 54 -17.35 -8.91 -19.45
C ILE A 54 -16.64 -7.57 -19.70
N GLY A 55 -16.90 -6.93 -20.84
CA GLY A 55 -16.32 -5.62 -21.18
C GLY A 55 -16.70 -4.53 -20.17
N SER A 56 -17.97 -4.49 -19.76
CA SER A 56 -18.46 -3.54 -18.74
C SER A 56 -17.87 -3.82 -17.37
N TRP A 57 -17.82 -5.08 -16.93
CA TRP A 57 -17.22 -5.48 -15.65
C TRP A 57 -15.74 -5.09 -15.58
N LEU A 58 -15.00 -5.36 -16.67
CA LEU A 58 -13.57 -5.08 -16.75
C LEU A 58 -13.29 -3.57 -16.76
N ALA A 59 -14.09 -2.78 -17.49
CA ALA A 59 -14.00 -1.32 -17.51
C ALA A 59 -14.28 -0.73 -16.11
N PHE A 60 -15.29 -1.24 -15.41
CA PHE A 60 -15.63 -0.79 -14.06
C PHE A 60 -14.57 -1.17 -13.01
N ASN A 61 -14.02 -2.39 -13.08
CA ASN A 61 -12.99 -2.81 -12.13
C ASN A 61 -11.68 -2.03 -12.33
N ASN A 62 -11.30 -1.75 -13.59
CA ASN A 62 -10.08 -1.01 -13.91
C ASN A 62 -10.13 0.45 -13.41
N THR A 63 -11.29 1.10 -13.49
CA THR A 63 -11.47 2.46 -12.95
C THR A 63 -11.42 2.47 -11.42
N ARG A 64 -11.97 1.47 -10.74
CA ARG A 64 -11.83 1.30 -9.28
C ARG A 64 -10.37 1.13 -8.86
N GLN A 65 -9.61 0.29 -9.57
CA GLN A 65 -8.20 0.07 -9.26
C GLN A 65 -7.35 1.33 -9.48
N SER A 66 -7.69 2.12 -10.50
CA SER A 66 -7.04 3.40 -10.80
C SER A 66 -7.20 4.39 -9.65
N LYS A 67 -8.45 4.57 -9.18
CA LYS A 67 -8.76 5.45 -8.04
C LYS A 67 -8.10 4.99 -6.75
N LYS A 68 -8.00 3.66 -6.54
CA LYS A 68 -7.30 3.10 -5.37
C LYS A 68 -5.81 3.45 -5.40
N SER A 69 -5.15 3.23 -6.54
CA SER A 69 -3.71 3.48 -6.69
C SER A 69 -3.34 4.95 -6.43
N GLU A 70 -4.20 5.86 -6.90
CA GLU A 70 -4.01 7.30 -6.71
C GLU A 70 -4.19 7.69 -5.24
N ARG A 71 -5.24 7.19 -4.57
CA ARG A 71 -5.44 7.39 -3.12
C ARG A 71 -4.26 6.87 -2.32
N ASP A 72 -3.82 5.65 -2.59
CA ASP A 72 -2.70 5.01 -1.89
C ASP A 72 -1.41 5.84 -2.08
N ARG A 73 -1.19 6.43 -3.27
CA ARG A 73 -0.07 7.34 -3.53
C ARG A 73 -0.15 8.62 -2.71
N LEU A 74 -1.28 9.32 -2.74
CA LEU A 74 -1.49 10.58 -2.00
C LEU A 74 -1.33 10.37 -0.50
N GLN A 75 -1.87 9.26 0.00
CA GLN A 75 -1.79 8.88 1.41
C GLN A 75 -0.35 8.58 1.83
N ARG A 76 0.42 7.86 1.01
CA ARG A 76 1.85 7.62 1.30
C ARG A 76 2.64 8.92 1.37
N VAL A 77 2.47 9.81 0.37
CA VAL A 77 3.13 11.11 0.35
C VAL A 77 2.76 11.94 1.57
N PHE A 78 1.48 11.93 1.96
CA PHE A 78 1.00 12.61 3.16
C PHE A 78 1.72 12.14 4.43
N PHE A 79 1.78 10.83 4.67
CA PHE A 79 2.45 10.30 5.86
C PHE A 79 3.97 10.51 5.84
N ASN A 80 4.61 10.43 4.67
CA ASN A 80 6.02 10.74 4.52
C ASN A 80 6.31 12.18 4.94
N LEU A 81 5.48 13.12 4.47
CA LEU A 81 5.64 14.54 4.80
C LEU A 81 5.29 14.86 6.26
N LEU A 82 4.32 14.16 6.87
CA LEU A 82 4.06 14.27 8.30
C LEU A 82 5.28 13.89 9.14
N ARG A 83 5.96 12.80 8.75
CA ARG A 83 7.16 12.33 9.44
C ARG A 83 8.35 13.27 9.24
N ASP A 84 8.61 13.67 8.00
CA ASP A 84 9.77 14.51 7.67
C ASP A 84 9.61 15.95 8.17
N GLY A 85 8.37 16.42 8.28
CA GLY A 85 8.01 17.77 8.71
C GLY A 85 7.60 17.90 10.17
N ASP A 86 7.64 16.82 10.95
CA ASP A 86 7.16 16.77 12.35
C ASP A 86 5.73 17.34 12.47
N GLY A 87 4.83 16.87 11.62
CA GLY A 87 3.44 17.32 11.55
C GLY A 87 3.20 18.57 10.69
N ASN A 88 4.25 19.22 10.19
CA ASN A 88 4.12 20.43 9.37
C ASN A 88 4.08 20.12 7.87
N ILE A 89 2.96 20.40 7.22
CA ILE A 89 2.78 20.19 5.79
C ILE A 89 2.44 21.50 5.08
N ASN A 90 3.25 21.84 4.08
CA ASN A 90 2.99 22.94 3.17
C ASN A 90 2.28 22.44 1.89
N VAL A 91 1.28 23.19 1.40
CA VAL A 91 0.52 22.85 0.18
C VAL A 91 1.40 22.66 -1.06
N LEU A 92 2.36 23.56 -1.29
CA LEU A 92 3.28 23.48 -2.42
C LEU A 92 4.15 22.24 -2.33
N ARG A 93 4.74 21.97 -1.15
CA ARG A 93 5.57 20.77 -0.94
C ARG A 93 4.76 19.49 -1.19
N PHE A 94 3.53 19.42 -0.66
CA PHE A 94 2.64 18.30 -0.92
C PHE A 94 2.31 18.15 -2.42
N SER A 95 1.98 19.26 -3.12
CA SER A 95 1.67 19.21 -4.56
C SER A 95 2.84 18.72 -5.42
N MET A 96 4.05 19.11 -5.08
CA MET A 96 5.27 18.70 -5.79
C MET A 96 5.54 17.22 -5.57
N GLU A 97 5.49 16.75 -4.32
CA GLU A 97 5.79 15.37 -3.96
C GLU A 97 4.70 14.39 -4.44
N ALA A 98 3.43 14.81 -4.39
CA ALA A 98 2.31 14.03 -4.88
C ALA A 98 2.13 14.10 -6.40
N ASN A 99 2.83 15.03 -7.07
CA ASN A 99 2.68 15.34 -8.50
C ASN A 99 1.20 15.58 -8.88
N ILE A 100 0.58 16.55 -8.20
CA ILE A 100 -0.80 17.03 -8.41
C ILE A 100 -0.83 18.56 -8.44
N SER A 101 -1.94 19.16 -8.87
CA SER A 101 -2.06 20.61 -8.84
C SER A 101 -2.12 21.16 -7.41
N GLY A 102 -1.72 22.43 -7.23
CA GLY A 102 -1.83 23.11 -5.93
C GLY A 102 -3.26 23.20 -5.40
N ALA A 103 -4.25 23.31 -6.30
CA ALA A 103 -5.66 23.32 -5.94
C ALA A 103 -6.13 21.97 -5.39
N GLU A 104 -5.76 20.86 -6.06
CA GLU A 104 -6.06 19.50 -5.59
C GLU A 104 -5.34 19.20 -4.27
N ALA A 105 -4.07 19.61 -4.14
CA ALA A 105 -3.31 19.49 -2.90
C ALA A 105 -3.99 20.21 -1.73
N LYS A 106 -4.46 21.44 -1.96
CA LYS A 106 -5.19 22.21 -0.95
C LYS A 106 -6.48 21.49 -0.53
N ILE A 107 -7.28 21.02 -1.48
CA ILE A 107 -8.52 20.28 -1.19
C ILE A 107 -8.22 19.04 -0.35
N TYR A 108 -7.23 18.25 -0.75
CA TYR A 108 -6.85 17.03 -0.04
C TYR A 108 -6.39 17.34 1.40
N LEU A 109 -5.54 18.35 1.58
CA LEU A 109 -5.05 18.73 2.91
C LEU A 109 -6.15 19.36 3.77
N ASP A 110 -7.07 20.13 3.20
CA ASP A 110 -8.26 20.65 3.91
C ASP A 110 -9.14 19.50 4.42
N GLU A 111 -9.35 18.45 3.62
CA GLU A 111 -10.10 17.27 4.04
C GLU A 111 -9.39 16.52 5.18
N ARG A 112 -8.09 16.28 5.05
CA ARG A 112 -7.28 15.63 6.10
C ARG A 112 -7.20 16.47 7.37
N ALA A 113 -7.11 17.79 7.24
CA ALA A 113 -7.10 18.70 8.37
C ALA A 113 -8.42 18.66 9.16
N LYS A 114 -9.56 18.58 8.47
CA LYS A 114 -10.87 18.38 9.12
C LYS A 114 -10.98 17.02 9.80
N GLU A 115 -10.48 15.98 9.16
CA GLU A 115 -10.52 14.61 9.70
C GLU A 115 -9.68 14.45 10.97
N PHE A 116 -8.49 15.06 10.99
CA PHE A 116 -7.54 14.96 12.10
C PHE A 116 -7.53 16.17 13.04
N ASN A 117 -8.47 17.11 12.87
CA ASN A 117 -8.52 18.37 13.62
C ASN A 117 -7.20 19.16 13.61
N ALA A 118 -6.54 19.20 12.46
CA ALA A 118 -5.28 19.92 12.27
C ALA A 118 -5.50 21.44 12.27
N ALA A 119 -4.55 22.18 12.84
CA ALA A 119 -4.53 23.63 12.71
C ALA A 119 -3.95 24.02 11.34
N PHE A 120 -4.32 25.21 10.84
CA PHE A 120 -3.71 25.76 9.64
C PHE A 120 -3.38 27.24 9.85
N ASN A 121 -2.33 27.70 9.17
CA ASN A 121 -1.92 29.10 9.14
C ASN A 121 -1.73 29.53 7.69
N VAL A 122 -2.17 30.75 7.38
CA VAL A 122 -1.96 31.41 6.10
C VAL A 122 -0.95 32.53 6.33
N SER A 123 0.24 32.42 5.72
CA SER A 123 1.25 33.47 5.77
C SER A 123 0.78 34.73 5.05
N GLU A 124 1.40 35.88 5.34
CA GLU A 124 1.16 37.15 4.62
C GLU A 124 1.37 37.05 3.10
N GLU A 125 2.23 36.14 2.65
CA GLU A 125 2.50 35.83 1.24
C GLU A 125 1.44 34.89 0.61
N GLY A 126 0.38 34.54 1.35
CA GLY A 126 -0.68 33.64 0.90
C GLY A 126 -0.33 32.14 0.91
N ARG A 127 0.83 31.75 1.46
CA ARG A 127 1.21 30.33 1.65
C ARG A 127 0.40 29.71 2.79
N VAL A 128 -0.17 28.53 2.54
CA VAL A 128 -0.94 27.77 3.54
C VAL A 128 -0.08 26.64 4.11
N PHE A 129 -0.02 26.57 5.43
CA PHE A 129 0.64 25.53 6.20
C PHE A 129 -0.37 24.83 7.10
N TYR A 130 -0.32 23.50 7.13
CA TYR A 130 -1.11 22.67 8.02
C TYR A 130 -0.22 22.07 9.10
N TYR A 131 -0.74 22.02 10.31
CA TYR A 131 -0.09 21.57 11.52
C TYR A 131 -0.92 20.42 12.10
N PHE A 132 -0.41 19.21 11.94
CA PHE A 132 -1.02 18.00 12.47
C PHE A 132 -0.34 17.68 13.81
N ASP A 133 -1.14 17.49 14.85
CA ASP A 133 -0.64 17.06 16.16
C ASP A 133 -0.54 15.52 16.20
N GLY A 134 0.56 14.97 16.70
CA GLY A 134 0.78 13.53 16.77
C GLY A 134 2.24 13.08 16.90
N GLU A 135 2.43 11.80 17.23
CA GLU A 135 3.75 11.17 17.30
C GLU A 135 4.14 10.58 15.92
N PHE A 136 4.88 11.36 15.13
CA PHE A 136 5.22 10.97 13.75
C PHE A 136 6.43 10.04 13.61
N LYS A 137 7.12 9.72 14.71
CA LYS A 137 8.32 8.87 14.77
C LYS A 137 8.02 7.46 15.28
N THR A 138 6.89 6.89 14.87
CA THR A 138 6.47 5.54 15.28
C THR A 138 6.77 4.49 14.21
N PRO A 139 7.10 3.24 14.58
CA PRO A 139 7.38 2.16 13.61
C PRO A 139 6.23 1.91 12.63
N ILE A 140 4.99 2.20 13.04
CA ILE A 140 3.79 2.04 12.22
C ILE A 140 3.83 2.98 11.01
N LEU A 141 4.21 4.24 11.20
CA LEU A 141 4.31 5.21 10.10
C LEU A 141 5.41 4.83 9.11
N ASN A 142 6.49 4.17 9.55
CA ASN A 142 7.55 3.69 8.64
C ASN A 142 7.02 2.62 7.66
N SER A 143 6.18 1.69 8.14
CA SER A 143 5.57 0.67 7.29
C SER A 143 4.60 1.26 6.25
N ILE A 144 3.86 2.33 6.61
CA ILE A 144 2.89 2.98 5.74
C ILE A 144 3.60 3.91 4.72
N ALA A 145 4.72 4.51 5.14
CA ALA A 145 5.60 5.32 4.32
C ALA A 145 6.28 4.53 3.17
N GLY A 146 6.20 3.20 3.23
CA GLY A 146 6.87 2.31 2.29
C GLY A 146 8.35 2.09 2.61
N GLU A 147 8.77 2.36 3.86
CA GLU A 147 10.06 1.89 4.33
C GLU A 147 9.96 0.41 4.71
N GLU A 148 10.80 -0.40 4.06
CA GLU A 148 10.99 -1.80 4.37
C GLU A 148 11.36 -1.93 5.85
N THR A 149 10.44 -2.50 6.63
CA THR A 149 10.70 -2.87 8.02
C THR A 149 11.23 -4.29 8.07
N TYR A 150 12.18 -4.51 8.96
CA TYR A 150 12.88 -5.77 9.11
C TYR A 150 12.68 -6.28 10.53
N ASP A 151 12.48 -7.59 10.67
CA ASP A 151 12.49 -8.28 11.94
C ASP A 151 13.90 -8.87 12.15
N VAL A 152 14.48 -8.60 13.32
CA VAL A 152 15.83 -9.08 13.68
C VAL A 152 15.66 -10.32 14.53
N VAL A 153 16.04 -11.46 13.96
CA VAL A 153 15.88 -12.77 14.58
C VAL A 153 17.24 -13.37 14.87
N LEU A 154 17.42 -13.85 16.08
CA LEU A 154 18.64 -14.46 16.56
C LEU A 154 18.58 -15.97 16.29
N GLU A 155 19.40 -16.44 15.35
CA GLU A 155 19.41 -17.82 14.87
C GLU A 155 20.19 -18.74 15.81
N TYR A 156 21.33 -18.28 16.32
CA TYR A 156 22.20 -19.08 17.18
C TYR A 156 22.99 -18.21 18.16
N VAL A 157 23.01 -18.62 19.43
CA VAL A 157 23.86 -18.05 20.48
C VAL A 157 24.84 -19.13 20.97
N PRO A 158 26.16 -18.94 20.79
CA PRO A 158 27.14 -19.84 21.37
C PRO A 158 27.02 -19.87 22.91
N PRO A 159 27.13 -21.05 23.56
CA PRO A 159 26.98 -21.16 25.02
C PRO A 159 28.00 -20.33 25.82
N ARG A 160 29.17 -20.05 25.23
CA ARG A 160 30.28 -19.33 25.86
C ARG A 160 30.09 -17.80 25.88
N THR A 161 29.33 -17.24 24.93
CA THR A 161 29.13 -15.79 24.78
C THR A 161 27.72 -15.33 25.16
N ARG A 162 26.90 -16.25 25.70
CA ARG A 162 25.50 -16.01 26.09
C ARG A 162 25.31 -14.82 27.04
N GLN A 163 26.24 -14.59 27.96
CA GLN A 163 26.15 -13.46 28.91
C GLN A 163 26.43 -12.12 28.23
N ASP A 164 27.35 -12.08 27.27
CA ASP A 164 27.72 -10.87 26.55
C ASP A 164 26.64 -10.49 25.51
N VAL A 165 26.10 -11.49 24.80
CA VAL A 165 24.97 -11.31 23.88
C VAL A 165 23.75 -10.78 24.62
N MET A 166 23.47 -11.29 25.83
CA MET A 166 22.36 -10.81 26.65
C MET A 166 22.56 -9.36 27.11
N ARG A 167 23.80 -8.96 27.45
CA ARG A 167 24.12 -7.56 27.79
C ARG A 167 23.88 -6.61 26.60
N VAL A 168 24.25 -7.02 25.39
CA VAL A 168 24.03 -6.23 24.17
C VAL A 168 22.54 -6.10 23.84
N ILE A 169 21.78 -7.20 23.92
CA ILE A 169 20.33 -7.17 23.71
C ILE A 169 19.66 -6.23 24.73
N GLN A 170 20.06 -6.29 26.00
CA GLN A 170 19.53 -5.42 27.05
C GLN A 170 19.82 -3.94 26.79
N GLN A 171 21.05 -3.60 26.39
CA GLN A 171 21.42 -2.23 26.04
C GLN A 171 20.64 -1.69 24.83
N LEU A 172 20.35 -2.55 23.85
CA LEU A 172 19.69 -2.14 22.61
C LEU A 172 18.16 -2.14 22.68
N THR A 173 17.55 -3.00 23.51
CA THR A 173 16.09 -3.14 23.62
C THR A 173 15.50 -2.55 24.90
N GLY A 174 16.30 -2.29 25.92
CA GLY A 174 15.84 -1.77 27.22
C GLY A 174 14.98 -2.76 28.04
N LEU A 175 14.94 -4.05 27.66
CA LEU A 175 14.08 -5.07 28.29
C LEU A 175 14.71 -5.67 29.56
N ASP A 176 13.88 -5.83 30.61
CA ASP A 176 14.29 -6.26 31.96
C ASP A 176 14.68 -7.76 32.06
N GLU A 177 15.50 -8.14 33.05
CA GLU A 177 16.25 -9.43 33.11
C GLU A 177 15.40 -10.72 33.03
N LYS A 178 14.12 -10.66 33.42
CA LYS A 178 13.26 -11.85 33.65
C LYS A 178 12.67 -12.47 32.37
N PRO A 179 12.15 -11.72 31.38
CA PRO A 179 11.76 -12.27 30.08
C PRO A 179 12.94 -12.86 29.30
N VAL A 180 14.10 -12.20 29.28
CA VAL A 180 15.27 -12.63 28.49
C VAL A 180 15.87 -13.95 29.02
N LYS A 181 15.95 -14.14 30.35
CA LYS A 181 16.40 -15.41 30.96
C LYS A 181 15.46 -16.59 30.69
N ARG A 182 14.14 -16.39 30.53
CA ARG A 182 13.18 -17.46 30.17
C ARG A 182 13.31 -17.88 28.72
N VAL A 183 13.50 -16.91 27.82
CA VAL A 183 13.63 -17.15 26.37
C VAL A 183 14.96 -17.85 26.04
N ILE A 184 16.06 -17.51 26.75
CA ILE A 184 17.37 -18.14 26.54
C ILE A 184 17.52 -19.48 27.27
N LYS A 185 16.87 -19.70 28.43
CA LYS A 185 16.90 -21.01 29.12
C LYS A 185 16.01 -22.07 28.48
N GLY A 186 14.96 -21.67 27.75
CA GLY A 186 14.08 -22.59 27.02
C GLY A 186 14.59 -23.02 25.64
N SER A 187 15.50 -22.25 25.04
CA SER A 187 15.85 -22.40 23.62
C SER A 187 17.09 -23.24 23.42
N ARG A 188 16.90 -24.55 23.25
CA ARG A 188 17.87 -25.43 22.57
C ARG A 188 17.78 -25.34 21.04
N ALA A 189 16.71 -24.78 20.45
CA ALA A 189 16.50 -24.89 18.99
C ALA A 189 15.42 -23.96 18.40
N SER A 190 15.33 -22.69 18.78
CA SER A 190 14.36 -21.79 18.12
C SER A 190 14.90 -20.38 17.88
N PRO A 191 14.64 -19.79 16.69
CA PRO A 191 15.02 -18.41 16.40
C PRO A 191 14.35 -17.46 17.40
N ILE A 192 15.12 -16.59 18.05
CA ILE A 192 14.61 -15.65 19.04
C ILE A 192 14.45 -14.29 18.38
N MET A 193 13.23 -13.79 18.27
CA MET A 193 12.96 -12.45 17.77
C MET A 193 13.41 -11.41 18.82
N ILE A 194 14.34 -10.53 18.42
CA ILE A 194 14.96 -9.53 19.30
C ILE A 194 14.25 -8.19 19.17
N ALA A 195 13.98 -7.80 17.92
CA ALA A 195 13.36 -6.54 17.58
C ALA A 195 12.45 -6.74 16.38
N GLU A 196 11.24 -6.20 16.48
CA GLU A 196 10.22 -6.20 15.43
C GLU A 196 10.14 -4.83 14.78
N ASN A 197 9.84 -4.81 13.47
CA ASN A 197 9.56 -3.60 12.71
C ASN A 197 10.66 -2.52 12.76
N VAL A 198 11.93 -2.93 12.72
CA VAL A 198 13.05 -1.98 12.72
C VAL A 198 13.45 -1.59 11.29
N THR A 199 13.97 -0.38 11.12
CA THR A 199 14.50 0.07 9.83
C THR A 199 15.78 -0.71 9.47
N ARG A 200 16.10 -0.79 8.17
CA ARG A 200 17.30 -1.50 7.68
C ARG A 200 18.59 -1.09 8.39
N SER A 201 18.79 0.22 8.57
CA SER A 201 19.97 0.76 9.26
C SER A 201 20.08 0.26 10.69
N THR A 202 18.96 0.20 11.40
CA THR A 202 18.89 -0.30 12.77
C THR A 202 19.13 -1.81 12.79
N ALA A 203 18.48 -2.56 11.90
CA ALA A 203 18.70 -4.01 11.77
C ALA A 203 20.17 -4.36 11.49
N ASP A 204 20.84 -3.61 10.61
CA ASP A 204 22.26 -3.78 10.30
C ASP A 204 23.17 -3.39 11.49
N GLN A 205 22.75 -2.45 12.33
CA GLN A 205 23.45 -2.10 13.56
C GLN A 205 23.31 -3.24 14.60
N PHE A 206 22.11 -3.78 14.78
CA PHE A 206 21.86 -4.95 15.65
C PHE A 206 22.71 -6.13 15.18
N ARG A 207 22.70 -6.43 13.88
CA ARG A 207 23.50 -7.50 13.29
C ARG A 207 24.99 -7.33 13.58
N ARG A 208 25.56 -6.16 13.30
CA ARG A 208 26.99 -5.89 13.55
C ARG A 208 27.38 -6.06 15.02
N GLN A 209 26.56 -5.56 15.94
CA GLN A 209 26.86 -5.65 17.37
C GLN A 209 26.70 -7.07 17.93
N LEU A 210 25.74 -7.85 17.42
CA LEU A 210 25.51 -9.23 17.85
C LEU A 210 26.51 -10.21 17.23
N GLU A 211 26.86 -10.04 15.94
CA GLU A 211 27.90 -10.81 15.27
C GLU A 211 29.29 -10.56 15.88
N ALA A 212 29.58 -9.33 16.33
CA ALA A 212 30.83 -9.00 17.03
C ALA A 212 31.01 -9.79 18.34
N VAL A 213 29.91 -10.24 18.95
CA VAL A 213 29.89 -11.06 20.18
C VAL A 213 29.74 -12.56 19.85
N GLY A 214 29.75 -12.91 18.56
CA GLY A 214 29.71 -14.28 18.05
C GLY A 214 28.30 -14.87 17.92
N ALA A 215 27.25 -14.05 17.96
CA ALA A 215 25.88 -14.51 17.69
C ALA A 215 25.57 -14.47 16.19
N SER A 216 24.76 -15.43 15.72
CA SER A 216 24.25 -15.44 14.35
C SER A 216 22.88 -14.76 14.30
N VAL A 217 22.74 -13.76 13.43
CA VAL A 217 21.53 -12.95 13.28
C VAL A 217 21.00 -13.05 11.85
N LEU A 218 19.72 -13.37 11.73
CA LEU A 218 18.98 -13.34 10.50
C LEU A 218 18.09 -12.09 10.49
N ILE A 219 18.22 -11.29 9.43
CA ILE A 219 17.35 -10.15 9.17
C ILE A 219 16.27 -10.63 8.20
N VAL A 220 15.01 -10.60 8.63
CA VAL A 220 13.87 -11.01 7.81
C VAL A 220 13.11 -9.76 7.37
N LEU A 221 12.97 -9.56 6.06
CA LEU A 221 12.11 -8.52 5.50
C LEU A 221 10.65 -8.88 5.75
N ARG A 222 9.85 -7.92 6.20
CA ARG A 222 8.42 -8.10 6.45
C ARG A 222 7.55 -7.77 5.23
#